data_AF-A0A645GD76-F1
#
_entry.id   AF-A0A645GD76-F1
#
_cell.length_a   1.000
_cell.length_b   1.000
_cell.length_c   1.000
_cell.angle_alpha   90.00
_cell.angle_beta   90.00
_cell.angle_gamma   90.00
#
_symmetry.space_group_name_H-M   'P 1'
#
loop_
_entity.id
_entity.type
_entity.pdbx_description
1 polymer ?
#
loop_
_entity_poly.entity_id
_entity_poly.type
_entity_poly.pdbx_seq_one_letter_code
_entity_poly.pdbx_strand_id
1 'polypeptide(L)'
;MTEYTVEGKLLGHISIMQAKLNEIATRLGCAAREETILLRHLILSHHGEYEYGSPVLPLVVEAEILSLIDNIDARMNTLGKALKEVNPGEFTPRLFALENRSFYKPVMK
;
A
#
# COMPACT_ATOMS: atom_id res chain seq x y z
N MET A 1 8.32 -8.18 6.05
CA MET A 1 9.73 -8.63 5.91
C MET A 1 10.71 -7.47 5.91
N THR A 2 10.42 -6.35 5.25
CA THR A 2 11.24 -5.12 5.29
C THR A 2 11.05 -4.33 6.59
N GLU A 3 9.85 -4.19 7.12
CA GLU A 3 9.54 -3.36 8.32
C GLU A 3 10.29 -3.73 9.62
N TYR A 4 10.90 -4.92 9.69
CA TYR A 4 11.58 -5.41 10.88
C TYR A 4 13.11 -5.23 10.84
N THR A 5 13.68 -4.82 9.70
CA THR A 5 15.13 -4.57 9.58
C THR A 5 15.46 -3.10 9.83
N VAL A 6 16.72 -2.81 10.18
CA VAL A 6 17.21 -1.42 10.32
C VAL A 6 17.00 -0.66 9.01
N GLU A 7 17.34 -1.29 7.88
CA GLU A 7 17.15 -0.72 6.55
C GLU A 7 15.69 -0.40 6.26
N GLY A 8 14.75 -1.31 6.54
CA GLY A 8 13.34 -1.05 6.26
C GLY A 8 12.74 0.04 7.14
N LYS A 9 13.20 0.17 8.40
CA LYS A 9 12.79 1.28 9.28
C LYS A 9 13.36 2.63 8.85
N LEU A 10 14.58 2.66 8.32
CA LEU A 10 15.26 3.91 7.95
C LEU A 10 14.97 4.36 6.51
N LEU A 11 14.85 3.43 5.57
CA LEU A 11 14.72 3.71 4.13
C LEU A 11 13.28 3.53 3.63
N GLY A 12 12.47 2.72 4.30
CA GLY A 12 11.10 2.40 3.88
C GLY A 12 11.02 1.40 2.73
N HIS A 13 9.90 0.69 2.62
CA HIS A 13 9.72 -0.35 1.59
C HIS A 13 9.70 0.21 0.17
N ILE A 14 9.09 1.38 -0.04
CA ILE A 14 9.00 2.02 -1.37
C ILE A 14 10.40 2.20 -1.97
N SER A 15 11.28 2.88 -1.22
CA SER A 15 12.66 3.17 -1.64
C SER A 15 13.44 1.89 -1.90
N ILE A 16 13.32 0.90 -1.00
CA ILE A 16 14.02 -0.38 -1.12
C ILE A 16 13.55 -1.17 -2.35
N MET A 17 12.23 -1.28 -2.56
CA MET A 17 11.66 -2.05 -3.66
C MET A 17 12.02 -1.46 -5.02
N GLN A 18 11.91 -0.14 -5.13
CA GLN A 18 12.37 0.58 -6.30
C GLN A 18 13.88 0.33 -6.53
N ALA A 19 14.74 0.59 -5.54
CA ALA A 19 16.18 0.42 -5.70
C ALA A 19 16.55 -1.01 -6.17
N LYS A 20 15.91 -2.03 -5.60
CA LYS A 20 16.09 -3.43 -5.98
C LYS A 20 15.65 -3.71 -7.43
N LEU A 21 14.51 -3.16 -7.85
CA LEU A 21 14.05 -3.27 -9.23
C LEU A 21 15.06 -2.64 -10.19
N ASN A 22 15.54 -1.44 -9.89
CA ASN A 22 16.53 -0.75 -10.71
C ASN A 22 17.87 -1.52 -10.79
N GLU A 23 18.32 -2.12 -9.69
CA GLU A 23 19.53 -2.96 -9.65
C GLU A 23 19.40 -4.19 -10.57
N ILE A 24 18.24 -4.85 -10.56
CA ILE A 24 17.95 -6.00 -11.43
C ILE A 24 17.91 -5.54 -12.90
N ALA A 25 17.19 -4.46 -13.19
CA ALA A 25 17.09 -3.94 -14.54
C ALA A 25 18.44 -3.49 -15.10
N THR A 26 19.32 -2.94 -14.24
CA THR A 26 20.69 -2.58 -14.62
C THR A 26 21.50 -3.82 -14.99
N ARG A 27 21.43 -4.88 -14.18
CA ARG A 27 22.09 -6.16 -14.46
C ARG A 27 21.61 -6.81 -15.77
N LEU A 28 20.35 -6.60 -16.12
CA LEU A 28 19.74 -7.11 -17.36
C LEU A 28 19.94 -6.18 -18.57
N GLY A 29 20.61 -5.03 -18.40
CA GLY A 29 20.82 -4.06 -19.47
C GLY A 29 19.53 -3.38 -19.96
N CYS A 30 18.48 -3.34 -19.12
CA CYS A 30 17.19 -2.76 -19.46
C CYS A 30 16.77 -1.57 -18.60
N ALA A 31 17.64 -1.06 -17.72
CA ALA A 31 17.32 0.04 -16.79
C ALA A 31 16.77 1.31 -17.46
N ALA A 32 17.21 1.61 -18.69
CA ALA A 32 16.77 2.78 -19.45
C ALA A 32 15.51 2.54 -20.29
N ARG A 33 14.96 1.31 -20.30
CA ARG A 33 13.76 1.01 -21.07
C ARG A 33 12.52 1.61 -20.42
N GLU A 34 11.57 2.02 -21.25
CA GLU A 34 10.31 2.65 -20.80
C GLU A 34 9.55 1.75 -19.82
N GLU A 35 9.46 0.46 -20.10
CA GLU A 35 8.76 -0.51 -19.24
C GLU A 35 9.38 -0.56 -17.84
N THR A 36 10.71 -0.43 -17.75
CA THR A 36 11.38 -0.36 -16.44
C THR A 36 11.02 0.93 -15.73
N ILE A 37 11.04 2.07 -16.43
CA ILE A 37 10.67 3.36 -15.85
C ILE A 37 9.21 3.34 -15.35
N LEU A 38 8.29 2.73 -16.09
CA LEU A 38 6.89 2.58 -15.70
C LEU A 38 6.72 1.66 -14.48
N LEU A 39 7.39 0.50 -14.44
CA LEU A 39 7.35 -0.38 -13.25
C LEU A 39 7.90 0.31 -12.00
N ARG A 40 8.97 1.07 -12.19
CA ARG A 40 9.57 1.93 -11.16
C ARG A 40 8.59 2.99 -10.66
N HIS A 41 7.85 3.63 -11.57
CA HIS A 41 6.80 4.59 -11.24
C HIS A 41 5.68 3.94 -10.44
N LEU A 42 5.19 2.76 -10.86
CA LEU A 42 4.17 2.00 -10.12
C LEU A 42 4.57 1.78 -8.65
N ILE A 43 5.80 1.35 -8.40
CA ILE A 43 6.30 1.16 -7.02
C ILE A 43 6.37 2.49 -6.27
N LEU A 44 6.84 3.56 -6.90
CA LEU A 44 6.95 4.85 -6.23
C LEU A 44 5.58 5.47 -5.93
N SER A 45 4.58 5.29 -6.79
CA SER A 45 3.31 5.97 -6.66
C SER A 45 2.19 5.17 -6.00
N HIS A 46 2.38 3.89 -5.65
CA HIS A 46 1.26 3.02 -5.27
C HIS A 46 0.48 3.45 -4.03
N HIS A 47 1.06 4.20 -3.09
CA HIS A 47 0.29 4.73 -1.96
C HIS A 47 -0.67 5.86 -2.35
N GLY A 48 -0.54 6.43 -3.56
CA GLY A 48 -1.52 7.36 -4.14
C GLY A 48 -1.45 8.79 -3.63
N GLU A 49 -1.00 9.01 -2.39
CA GLU A 49 -1.01 10.31 -1.74
C GLU A 49 0.33 10.60 -1.04
N TYR A 50 0.75 11.86 -1.07
CA TYR A 50 1.96 12.31 -0.36
C TYR A 50 1.85 12.05 1.16
N GLU A 51 0.66 12.24 1.73
CA GLU A 51 0.39 12.02 3.16
C GLU A 51 0.52 10.54 3.54
N TYR A 52 0.31 9.62 2.59
CA TYR A 52 0.53 8.19 2.77
C TYR A 52 1.97 7.77 2.46
N GLY A 53 2.85 8.71 2.13
CA GLY A 53 4.28 8.47 1.95
C GLY A 53 4.69 8.14 0.51
N SER A 54 3.80 8.32 -0.48
CA SER A 54 4.18 8.22 -1.89
C SER A 54 5.15 9.36 -2.28
N PRO A 55 6.35 9.06 -2.83
CA PRO A 55 7.26 10.11 -3.32
C PRO A 55 6.72 10.88 -4.53
N VAL A 56 5.88 10.25 -5.34
CA VAL A 56 5.20 10.83 -6.50
C VAL A 56 3.76 10.31 -6.58
N LEU A 57 2.87 11.08 -7.18
CA LEU A 57 1.49 10.64 -7.42
C LEU A 57 1.42 9.67 -8.61
N PRO A 58 0.34 8.87 -8.73
CA PRO A 58 0.08 8.10 -9.94
C PRO A 58 -0.04 9.04 -11.17
N LEU A 59 0.58 8.67 -12.28
CA LEU A 59 0.63 9.48 -13.51
C LEU A 59 0.30 8.68 -14.77
N VAL A 60 -0.06 7.41 -14.60
CA VAL A 60 -0.49 6.49 -15.67
C VAL A 60 -1.66 5.67 -15.16
N VAL A 61 -2.48 5.15 -16.08
CA VAL A 61 -3.73 4.45 -15.76
C VAL A 61 -3.49 3.25 -14.85
N GLU A 62 -2.45 2.49 -15.11
CA GLU A 62 -2.06 1.33 -14.31
C GLU A 62 -1.68 1.72 -12.88
N ALA A 63 -1.03 2.87 -12.70
CA ALA A 63 -0.64 3.38 -11.38
C ALA A 63 -1.84 3.87 -10.58
N GLU A 64 -2.79 4.54 -11.25
CA GLU A 64 -4.03 5.03 -10.64
C GLU A 64 -4.84 3.84 -10.12
N ILE A 65 -5.04 2.84 -10.97
CA ILE A 65 -5.78 1.62 -10.60
C ILE A 65 -5.06 0.86 -9.50
N LEU A 66 -3.73 0.69 -9.60
CA LEU A 66 -2.94 -0.01 -8.59
C LEU A 66 -3.09 0.66 -7.22
N SER A 67 -3.03 1.98 -7.16
CA SER A 67 -3.15 2.71 -5.91
C SER A 67 -4.53 2.56 -5.27
N LEU A 68 -5.59 2.61 -6.09
CA LEU A 68 -6.95 2.37 -5.60
C LEU A 68 -7.10 0.94 -5.05
N ILE A 69 -6.54 -0.06 -5.73
CA ILE A 69 -6.59 -1.45 -5.29
C ILE A 69 -5.84 -1.63 -3.96
N ASP A 70 -4.64 -1.04 -3.84
CA ASP A 70 -3.82 -1.11 -2.62
C ASP A 70 -4.55 -0.48 -1.43
N ASN A 71 -5.15 0.70 -1.63
CA ASN A 71 -5.95 1.37 -0.61
C ASN A 71 -7.19 0.55 -0.21
N ILE A 72 -7.90 -0.04 -1.17
CA ILE A 72 -9.04 -0.92 -0.90
C ILE A 72 -8.59 -2.12 -0.08
N ASP A 73 -7.51 -2.80 -0.45
CA ASP A 73 -7.01 -3.97 0.29
C ASP A 73 -6.63 -3.61 1.72
N ALA A 74 -5.87 -2.52 1.92
CA ALA A 74 -5.51 -2.01 3.23
C ALA A 74 -6.75 -1.74 4.10
N ARG A 75 -7.76 -1.06 3.55
CA ARG A 75 -9.01 -0.75 4.25
C ARG A 75 -9.79 -2.01 4.61
N MET A 76 -9.93 -2.94 3.68
CA MET A 76 -10.65 -4.21 3.92
C MET A 76 -9.91 -5.09 4.92
N ASN A 77 -8.58 -5.09 4.89
CA ASN A 77 -7.77 -5.81 5.87
C ASN A 77 -7.95 -5.25 7.29
N THR A 78 -7.87 -3.92 7.45
CA THR A 78 -8.09 -3.24 8.73
C THR A 78 -9.49 -3.49 9.26
N LEU A 79 -10.51 -3.31 8.41
CA LEU A 79 -11.91 -3.54 8.78
C LEU A 79 -12.16 -5.01 9.16
N GLY A 80 -11.66 -5.94 8.36
CA GLY A 80 -11.80 -7.38 8.59
C GLY A 80 -11.14 -7.84 9.89
N LYS A 81 -9.96 -7.30 10.24
CA LYS A 81 -9.32 -7.53 11.55
C LYS A 81 -10.19 -6.98 12.68
N ALA A 82 -10.63 -5.75 12.59
CA ALA A 82 -11.44 -5.13 13.65
C ALA A 82 -12.77 -5.86 13.89
N LEU A 83 -13.46 -6.30 12.82
CA LEU A 83 -14.72 -7.04 12.94
C LEU A 83 -14.54 -8.46 13.50
N LYS A 84 -13.34 -9.05 13.44
CA LYS A 84 -13.08 -10.36 14.08
C LYS A 84 -13.06 -10.26 15.60
N GLU A 85 -12.68 -9.11 16.15
CA GLU A 85 -12.51 -8.87 17.58
C GLU A 85 -13.80 -8.49 18.32
N VAL A 86 -14.94 -8.32 17.63
CA VAL A 86 -16.23 -7.95 18.23
C VAL A 86 -17.31 -9.01 18.03
N ASN A 87 -18.30 -9.05 18.92
CA ASN A 87 -19.40 -10.01 18.80
C ASN A 87 -20.43 -9.54 17.74
N PRO A 88 -21.19 -10.46 17.13
CA PRO A 88 -22.33 -10.06 16.29
C PRO A 88 -23.32 -9.20 17.10
N GLY A 89 -23.79 -8.10 16.50
CA GLY A 89 -24.64 -7.12 17.18
C GLY A 89 -23.87 -5.96 17.83
N GLU A 90 -22.55 -5.98 17.81
CA GLU A 90 -21.71 -4.93 18.39
C GLU A 90 -21.00 -4.08 17.33
N PHE A 91 -20.44 -2.96 17.76
CA PHE A 91 -19.61 -2.07 16.95
C PHE A 91 -18.13 -2.24 17.29
N THR A 92 -17.26 -2.09 16.29
CA THR A 92 -15.83 -1.89 16.51
C THR A 92 -15.59 -0.59 17.29
N PRO A 93 -14.45 -0.49 18.01
CA PRO A 93 -13.90 0.81 18.36
C PRO A 93 -13.73 1.72 17.13
N ARG A 94 -13.57 3.02 17.35
CA ARG A 94 -13.27 3.95 16.26
C ARG A 94 -11.92 3.59 15.64
N LEU A 95 -11.91 3.43 14.32
CA LEU A 95 -10.72 3.05 13.56
C LEU A 95 -10.11 4.30 12.92
N PHE A 96 -8.98 4.76 13.44
CA PHE A 96 -8.30 5.96 12.94
C PHE A 96 -8.04 5.90 11.43
N ALA A 97 -7.53 4.77 10.94
CA ALA A 97 -7.24 4.53 9.52
C ALA A 97 -8.48 4.47 8.61
N LEU A 98 -9.70 4.43 9.18
CA LEU A 98 -10.96 4.42 8.45
C LEU A 98 -11.82 5.62 8.84
N GLU A 99 -11.21 6.80 8.80
CA GLU A 99 -11.86 8.10 9.05
C GLU A 99 -12.48 8.20 10.46
N ASN A 100 -11.86 7.54 11.46
CA ASN A 100 -12.37 7.47 12.84
C ASN A 100 -13.79 6.91 12.97
N ARG A 101 -14.23 6.09 12.02
CA ARG A 101 -15.56 5.45 12.05
C ARG A 101 -15.56 4.18 12.90
N SER A 102 -16.73 3.86 13.44
CA SER A 102 -17.04 2.56 14.04
C SER A 102 -17.88 1.74 13.06
N PHE A 103 -17.65 0.44 13.02
CA PHE A 103 -18.31 -0.46 12.08
C PHE A 103 -19.12 -1.51 12.82
N TYR A 104 -20.33 -1.75 12.36
CA TYR A 104 -21.24 -2.73 12.95
C TYR A 104 -20.95 -4.13 12.41
N LYS A 105 -20.98 -5.14 13.28
CA LYS A 105 -20.95 -6.55 12.89
C LYS A 105 -22.38 -7.12 12.87
N PRO A 106 -22.94 -7.43 11.69
CA PRO A 106 -24.31 -7.96 11.62
C PRO A 106 -24.46 -9.28 12.36
N VAL A 107 -25.63 -9.49 12.97
CA VAL A 107 -26.04 -10.78 13.55
C VAL A 107 -26.36 -11.80 12.44
N MET A 108 -26.77 -11.30 11.27
CA MET A 108 -27.08 -12.12 10.10
C MET A 108 -25.81 -12.39 9.27
N LYS A 109 -25.69 -13.61 8.75
CA LYS A 109 -24.63 -13.99 7.80
C LYS A 109 -24.97 -13.58 6.38
#